data_AF-A0A545SNY9-F1
#
_entry.id   AF-A0A545SNY9-F1
#
_cell.length_a   1.000
_cell.length_b   1.000
_cell.length_c   1.000
_cell.angle_alpha   90.00
_cell.angle_beta   90.00
_cell.angle_gamma   90.00
#
_symmetry.space_group_name_H-M   'P 1'
#
loop_
_entity.id
_entity.type
_entity.pdbx_description
1 polymer ?
#
loop_
_entity_poly.entity_id
_entity_poly.type
_entity_poly.pdbx_seq_one_letter_code
_entity_poly.pdbx_strand_id
1 'polypeptide(L)'
;MIDITKTKKPIAQKSAAKHRRIQPGVSLLGAFCVALAITLAPPSLAGKLYKIVDENGKVTFSQFPPKEKADTDKVEDIAVKTTGSEKLAVQTRAGIQYCGDIRLTDRRNSTGTDNTLYLSRRLEEWRERTQRYEADLEQLSNRQFDRSTNSYARHESSTQKNNRYKQYQASHERALQNLRQYRCAVDWAEGQLKGDDGREGLASINKEVDRLRGVHDQLEAQLYKSCGPEPLFDPTTAQGKEKTRRWEACAKNYKTDMQKVRNKIRNASVNARY
;
A
#
# COMPACT_ATOMS: atom_id res chain seq x y z
N MET A 1 7.02 -57.75 -19.54
CA MET A 1 8.16 -57.71 -20.48
C MET A 1 7.57 -57.71 -21.88
N ILE A 2 7.41 -56.54 -22.49
CA ILE A 2 7.09 -56.36 -23.91
C ILE A 2 7.88 -55.13 -24.39
N ASP A 3 8.51 -55.33 -25.53
CA ASP A 3 9.70 -54.62 -26.03
C ASP A 3 9.42 -53.25 -26.64
N ILE A 4 10.45 -52.42 -26.62
CA ILE A 4 10.49 -51.02 -27.08
C ILE A 4 11.08 -50.99 -28.50
N THR A 5 10.38 -50.44 -29.48
CA THR A 5 11.01 -50.01 -30.74
C THR A 5 10.74 -48.54 -31.04
N LYS A 6 11.84 -47.79 -30.98
CA LYS A 6 12.05 -46.40 -31.42
C LYS A 6 11.73 -46.21 -32.91
N THR A 7 11.13 -45.08 -33.25
CA THR A 7 11.31 -44.43 -34.56
C THR A 7 11.60 -42.94 -34.36
N LYS A 8 12.67 -42.49 -35.02
CA LYS A 8 13.30 -41.17 -34.95
C LYS A 8 13.54 -40.75 -36.40
N LYS A 9 13.16 -39.51 -36.79
CA LYS A 9 13.64 -38.67 -37.92
C LYS A 9 12.49 -37.85 -38.56
N PRO A 10 12.75 -36.78 -39.34
CA PRO A 10 13.55 -35.60 -39.00
C PRO A 10 12.90 -34.26 -39.49
N ILE A 11 13.50 -33.17 -39.00
CA ILE A 11 13.67 -31.81 -39.54
C ILE A 11 13.12 -31.52 -40.96
N ALA A 12 12.36 -30.42 -41.09
CA ALA A 12 12.35 -29.59 -42.30
C ALA A 12 12.14 -28.10 -41.94
N GLN A 13 13.24 -27.34 -41.98
CA GLN A 13 13.23 -25.89 -42.19
C GLN A 13 12.88 -25.61 -43.66
N LYS A 14 11.97 -24.66 -43.92
CA LYS A 14 11.90 -23.97 -45.21
C LYS A 14 11.71 -22.47 -45.01
N SER A 15 12.80 -21.77 -45.30
CA SER A 15 12.84 -20.39 -45.76
C SER A 15 12.10 -20.27 -47.10
N ALA A 16 11.29 -19.22 -47.25
CA ALA A 16 10.95 -18.68 -48.56
C ALA A 16 10.59 -17.19 -48.42
N ALA A 17 11.55 -16.35 -48.80
CA ALA A 17 11.36 -14.95 -49.10
C ALA A 17 10.34 -14.78 -50.24
N LYS A 18 9.46 -13.77 -50.14
CA LYS A 18 8.73 -13.24 -51.30
C LYS A 18 8.81 -11.73 -51.34
N HIS A 19 9.47 -11.27 -52.38
CA HIS A 19 9.70 -9.88 -52.77
C HIS A 19 8.46 -9.24 -53.41
N ARG A 20 8.44 -7.90 -53.32
CA ARG A 20 7.79 -6.89 -54.18
C ARG A 20 6.29 -6.63 -54.00
N ARG A 21 5.96 -5.41 -53.55
CA ARG A 21 5.65 -4.31 -54.48
C ARG A 21 5.89 -2.93 -53.85
N ILE A 22 6.54 -2.10 -54.65
CA ILE A 22 6.75 -0.66 -54.50
C ILE A 22 5.49 0.04 -55.00
N GLN A 23 5.02 1.10 -54.34
CA GLN A 23 4.77 2.40 -54.97
C GLN A 23 4.40 3.48 -53.92
N PRO A 24 4.63 4.76 -54.26
CA PRO A 24 5.07 5.80 -53.33
C PRO A 24 4.01 6.86 -53.05
N GLY A 25 4.22 7.70 -52.04
CA GLY A 25 3.49 8.95 -51.90
C GLY A 25 3.80 9.69 -50.60
N VAL A 26 4.47 10.84 -50.75
CA VAL A 26 4.18 12.16 -50.13
C VAL A 26 3.74 12.15 -48.64
N SER A 27 4.37 12.83 -47.69
CA SER A 27 4.96 14.17 -47.73
C SER A 27 5.90 14.37 -46.53
N LEU A 28 7.13 14.81 -46.79
CA LEU A 28 7.92 15.60 -45.84
C LEU A 28 7.30 17.00 -45.79
N LEU A 29 6.64 17.36 -44.68
CA LEU A 29 6.44 18.72 -44.16
C LEU A 29 5.38 18.66 -43.05
N GLY A 30 5.80 18.47 -41.81
CA GLY A 30 4.91 18.43 -40.65
C GLY A 30 5.63 18.12 -39.34
N ALA A 31 6.92 18.44 -39.26
CA ALA A 31 7.76 18.22 -38.09
C ALA A 31 8.22 19.58 -37.54
N PHE A 32 7.29 20.46 -37.15
CA PHE A 32 7.56 21.68 -36.38
C PHE A 32 6.20 22.28 -35.98
N CYS A 33 5.58 21.80 -34.87
CA CYS A 33 4.52 22.52 -34.11
C CYS A 33 3.88 21.67 -32.97
N VAL A 34 4.65 20.86 -32.22
CA VAL A 34 4.13 20.16 -31.02
C VAL A 34 5.10 20.31 -29.83
N ALA A 35 5.73 21.49 -29.69
CA ALA A 35 6.71 21.76 -28.64
C ALA A 35 6.34 22.92 -27.70
N LEU A 36 5.08 23.37 -27.66
CA LEU A 36 4.71 24.57 -26.90
C LEU A 36 3.33 24.50 -26.25
N ALA A 37 3.04 23.43 -25.48
CA ALA A 37 1.81 23.34 -24.70
C ALA A 37 1.92 22.50 -23.40
N ILE A 38 3.10 22.44 -22.75
CA ILE A 38 3.29 21.70 -21.49
C ILE A 38 3.97 22.55 -20.39
N THR A 39 3.70 23.86 -20.31
CA THR A 39 4.30 24.72 -19.27
C THR A 39 3.31 25.60 -18.51
N LEU A 40 2.11 25.09 -18.22
CA LEU A 40 1.26 25.64 -17.17
C LEU A 40 0.91 24.56 -16.14
N ALA A 41 1.92 24.06 -15.43
CA ALA A 41 1.69 23.58 -14.07
C ALA A 41 1.65 24.82 -13.16
N PRO A 42 0.67 24.96 -12.25
CA PRO A 42 0.73 26.01 -11.24
C PRO A 42 2.03 25.82 -10.46
N PRO A 43 2.85 26.88 -10.25
CA PRO A 43 4.02 26.76 -9.40
C PRO A 43 3.53 26.30 -8.03
N SER A 44 3.99 25.12 -7.60
CA SER A 44 3.82 24.64 -6.24
C SER A 44 4.26 25.75 -5.30
N LEU A 45 3.33 26.24 -4.47
CA LEU A 45 3.59 27.27 -3.46
C LEU A 45 4.70 26.77 -2.51
N ALA A 46 5.92 27.20 -2.77
CA ALA A 46 7.04 27.03 -1.87
C ALA A 46 6.76 27.86 -0.61
N GLY A 47 6.45 27.19 0.50
CA GLY A 47 6.24 27.86 1.78
C GLY A 47 7.55 28.49 2.25
N LYS A 48 7.63 29.82 2.20
CA LYS A 48 8.76 30.58 2.75
C LYS A 48 8.69 30.53 4.28
N LEU A 49 9.75 30.08 4.93
CA LEU A 49 9.88 30.10 6.39
C LEU A 49 10.84 31.23 6.78
N TYR A 50 10.30 32.26 7.42
CA TYR A 50 11.07 33.43 7.84
C TYR A 50 11.72 33.18 9.19
N LYS A 51 13.03 33.40 9.26
CA LYS A 51 13.78 33.45 10.51
C LYS A 51 13.84 34.91 10.96
N ILE A 52 13.14 35.22 12.05
CA ILE A 52 13.09 36.55 12.66
C ILE A 52 14.04 36.53 13.85
N VAL A 53 15.04 37.40 13.83
CA VAL A 53 15.98 37.60 14.95
C VAL A 53 15.64 38.93 15.60
N ASP A 54 15.12 38.89 16.82
CA ASP A 54 14.79 40.11 17.57
C ASP A 54 16.04 40.82 18.12
N GLU A 55 15.87 42.05 18.61
CA GLU A 55 16.92 42.89 19.22
C GLU A 55 17.67 42.21 20.38
N ASN A 56 17.08 41.18 20.99
CA ASN A 56 17.68 40.42 22.10
C ASN A 56 18.39 39.14 21.61
N GLY A 57 18.53 38.95 20.29
CA GLY A 57 19.17 37.78 19.67
C GLY A 57 18.31 36.52 19.69
N LYS A 58 17.00 36.63 19.97
CA LYS A 58 16.08 35.49 20.01
C LYS A 58 15.56 35.20 18.60
N VAL A 59 15.76 33.96 18.20
CA VAL A 59 15.37 33.46 16.88
C VAL A 59 13.96 32.86 16.94
N THR A 60 13.05 33.36 16.12
CA THR A 60 11.70 32.80 15.93
C THR A 60 11.44 32.49 14.46
N PHE A 61 10.69 31.42 14.18
CA PHE A 61 10.40 30.98 12.82
C PHE A 61 8.91 31.14 12.52
N SER A 62 8.58 31.82 11.41
CA SER A 62 7.21 32.09 11.00
C SER A 62 6.98 31.64 9.55
N GLN A 63 5.82 31.05 9.27
CA GLN A 63 5.36 30.74 7.90
C GLN A 63 4.66 31.93 7.23
N PHE A 64 4.42 33.01 7.99
CA PHE A 64 3.84 34.26 7.49
C PHE A 64 4.91 35.34 7.47
N PRO A 65 4.96 36.18 6.41
CA PRO A 65 5.90 37.31 6.38
C PRO A 65 5.64 38.21 7.59
N PRO A 66 6.70 38.63 8.32
CA PRO A 66 6.54 39.58 9.40
C PRO A 66 5.88 40.86 8.84
N LYS A 67 4.89 41.39 9.57
CA LYS A 67 4.25 42.65 9.21
C LYS A 67 5.35 43.71 9.23
N GLU A 68 5.63 44.31 8.08
CA GLU A 68 6.71 45.29 7.96
C GLU A 68 6.56 46.40 9.01
N LYS A 69 7.71 46.77 9.60
CA LYS A 69 8.03 47.88 10.53
C LYS A 69 8.31 47.46 11.98
N ALA A 70 9.52 46.94 12.17
CA ALA A 70 10.42 47.32 13.25
C ALA A 70 11.85 47.32 12.68
N ASP A 71 12.53 48.46 12.67
CA ASP A 71 13.76 48.75 11.90
C ASP A 71 15.05 48.06 12.41
N THR A 72 14.96 46.91 13.08
CA THR A 72 16.11 46.29 13.76
C THR A 72 16.22 44.77 13.63
N ASP A 73 15.27 44.10 12.98
CA ASP A 73 15.29 42.64 12.85
C ASP A 73 16.07 42.19 11.60
N LYS A 74 17.22 41.53 11.80
CA LYS A 74 17.93 40.83 10.71
C LYS A 74 17.15 39.59 10.30
N VAL A 75 16.35 39.72 9.25
CA VAL A 75 15.63 38.59 8.63
C VAL A 75 16.57 37.88 7.66
N GLU A 76 16.93 36.65 7.99
CA GLU A 76 17.61 35.75 7.04
C GLU A 76 16.56 34.87 6.38
N ASP A 77 16.47 34.94 5.05
CA ASP A 77 15.66 34.02 4.24
C ASP A 77 16.29 32.63 4.29
N ILE A 78 15.75 31.75 5.14
CA ILE A 78 16.08 30.34 5.09
C ILE A 78 15.14 29.69 4.07
N ALA A 79 15.68 29.39 2.90
CA ALA A 79 15.02 28.54 1.92
C ALA A 79 14.88 27.12 2.49
N VAL A 80 13.84 26.88 3.28
CA VAL A 80 13.40 25.53 3.58
C VAL A 80 12.83 24.97 2.29
N LYS A 81 13.56 24.04 1.67
CA LYS A 81 13.02 23.18 0.61
C LYS A 81 11.87 22.36 1.20
N THR A 82 10.69 22.96 1.30
CA THR A 82 9.43 22.29 1.53
C THR A 82 9.15 21.43 0.29
N THR A 83 9.77 20.25 0.24
CA THR A 83 9.44 19.13 -0.67
C THR A 83 8.10 18.50 -0.26
N GLY A 84 7.09 19.33 0.03
CA GLY A 84 5.82 18.92 0.64
C GLY A 84 4.83 18.29 -0.34
N SER A 85 5.15 18.21 -1.62
CA SER A 85 4.19 17.76 -2.65
C SER A 85 4.78 16.88 -3.75
N GLU A 86 6.09 16.65 -3.76
CA GLU A 86 6.68 15.74 -4.73
C GLU A 86 6.43 14.30 -4.28
N LYS A 87 5.68 13.55 -5.09
CA LYS A 87 5.55 12.11 -4.94
C LYS A 87 6.95 11.51 -4.96
N LEU A 88 7.28 10.74 -3.93
CA LEU A 88 8.54 10.01 -3.92
C LEU A 88 8.51 9.01 -5.08
N ALA A 89 9.52 9.05 -5.94
CA ALA A 89 9.63 8.11 -7.04
C ALA A 89 10.14 6.76 -6.54
N VAL A 90 9.69 5.68 -7.18
CA VAL A 90 10.19 4.33 -6.92
C VAL A 90 11.65 4.23 -7.37
N GLN A 91 12.51 3.73 -6.48
CA GLN A 91 13.93 3.54 -6.75
C GLN A 91 14.24 2.06 -6.85
N THR A 92 15.10 1.67 -7.79
CA THR A 92 15.56 0.29 -7.92
C THR A 92 17.02 0.19 -7.49
N ARG A 93 17.31 -0.67 -6.50
CA ARG A 93 18.66 -0.92 -5.99
C ARG A 93 18.91 -2.43 -6.00
N ALA A 94 19.94 -2.90 -6.71
CA ALA A 94 20.28 -4.32 -6.84
C ALA A 94 19.09 -5.23 -7.24
N GLY A 95 18.23 -4.74 -8.15
CA GLY A 95 17.04 -5.44 -8.63
C GLY A 95 15.88 -5.48 -7.63
N ILE A 96 15.93 -4.70 -6.56
CA ILE A 96 14.86 -4.58 -5.56
C ILE A 96 14.29 -3.17 -5.63
N GLN A 97 12.97 -3.05 -5.65
CA GLN A 97 12.27 -1.76 -5.71
C GLN A 97 11.98 -1.21 -4.30
N TYR A 98 12.12 0.11 -4.15
CA TYR A 98 11.98 0.84 -2.90
C TYR A 98 11.20 2.14 -3.08
N CYS A 99 10.43 2.51 -2.06
CA CYS A 99 9.90 3.85 -1.85
C CYS A 99 10.58 4.45 -0.62
N GLY A 100 11.70 5.16 -0.86
CA GLY A 100 12.56 5.63 0.22
C GLY A 100 13.24 4.45 0.92
N ASP A 101 12.84 4.19 2.15
CA ASP A 101 13.37 3.08 2.96
C ASP A 101 12.43 1.86 2.95
N ILE A 102 11.21 2.01 2.43
CA ILE A 102 10.25 0.91 2.30
C ILE A 102 10.63 0.04 1.10
N ARG A 103 10.94 -1.23 1.36
CA ARG A 103 11.09 -2.25 0.34
C ARG A 103 9.73 -2.67 -0.21
N LEU A 104 9.56 -2.62 -1.54
CA LEU A 104 8.28 -2.89 -2.21
C LEU A 104 8.11 -4.38 -2.57
N THR A 105 9.21 -5.03 -2.94
CA THR A 105 9.21 -6.44 -3.41
C THR A 105 10.13 -7.28 -2.53
N ASP A 106 9.59 -8.32 -1.90
CA ASP A 106 10.40 -9.23 -1.07
C ASP A 106 10.99 -10.43 -1.84
N ARG A 107 10.45 -10.80 -3.01
CA ARG A 107 10.78 -12.08 -3.66
C ARG A 107 11.30 -11.94 -5.09
N ARG A 108 12.49 -12.51 -5.33
CA ARG A 108 13.08 -12.64 -6.68
C ARG A 108 12.39 -13.72 -7.54
N ASN A 109 11.62 -14.65 -6.95
CA ASN A 109 11.08 -15.85 -7.63
C ASN A 109 9.61 -16.19 -7.26
N SER A 110 8.77 -15.19 -6.99
CA SER A 110 7.36 -15.45 -6.70
C SER A 110 6.59 -15.81 -7.96
N THR A 111 5.70 -16.81 -7.91
CA THR A 111 4.66 -16.97 -8.94
C THR A 111 3.72 -15.75 -8.91
N GLY A 112 3.04 -15.47 -10.04
CA GLY A 112 2.15 -14.31 -10.16
C GLY A 112 1.10 -14.23 -9.04
N THR A 113 0.42 -15.34 -8.76
CA THR A 113 -0.61 -15.43 -7.70
C THR A 113 -0.06 -15.18 -6.30
N ASP A 114 1.10 -15.74 -5.96
CA ASP A 114 1.74 -15.52 -4.65
C ASP A 114 2.16 -14.06 -4.46
N ASN A 115 2.61 -13.42 -5.54
CA ASN A 115 3.00 -12.01 -5.52
C ASN A 115 1.78 -11.11 -5.34
N THR A 116 0.70 -11.39 -6.06
CA THR A 116 -0.57 -10.68 -5.93
C THR A 116 -1.13 -10.80 -4.51
N LEU A 117 -1.15 -12.00 -3.92
CA LEU A 117 -1.57 -12.20 -2.52
C LEU A 117 -0.74 -11.36 -1.54
N TYR A 118 0.58 -11.37 -1.70
CA TYR A 118 1.49 -10.59 -0.86
C TYR A 118 1.23 -9.08 -1.01
N LEU A 119 1.10 -8.61 -2.25
CA LEU A 119 0.89 -7.19 -2.57
C LEU A 119 -0.44 -6.68 -2.05
N SER A 120 -1.54 -7.42 -2.24
CA SER A 120 -2.85 -7.05 -1.70
C SER A 120 -2.81 -6.88 -0.18
N ARG A 121 -2.10 -7.75 0.54
CA ARG A 121 -1.93 -7.63 2.00
C ARG A 121 -1.09 -6.41 2.38
N ARG A 122 0.05 -6.22 1.70
CA ARG A 122 0.94 -5.08 1.96
C ARG A 122 0.28 -3.74 1.67
N LEU A 123 -0.54 -3.68 0.61
CA LEU A 123 -1.28 -2.48 0.24
C LEU A 123 -2.17 -2.00 1.38
N GLU A 124 -2.92 -2.91 2.02
CA GLU A 124 -3.78 -2.55 3.16
C GLU A 124 -2.95 -2.05 4.35
N GLU A 125 -1.87 -2.76 4.71
CA GLU A 125 -0.95 -2.33 5.76
C GLU A 125 -0.36 -0.93 5.49
N TRP A 126 0.00 -0.64 4.24
CA TRP A 126 0.54 0.66 3.85
C TRP A 126 -0.52 1.76 3.85
N ARG A 127 -1.76 1.46 3.48
CA ARG A 127 -2.89 2.41 3.58
C ARG A 127 -3.20 2.74 5.03
N GLU A 128 -3.28 1.74 5.91
CA GLU A 128 -3.45 1.98 7.34
C GLU A 128 -2.32 2.86 7.90
N ARG A 129 -1.06 2.57 7.53
CA ARG A 129 0.07 3.40 7.95
C ARG A 129 0.00 4.82 7.41
N THR A 130 -0.43 4.99 6.16
CA THR A 130 -0.66 6.32 5.56
C THR A 130 -1.65 7.12 6.40
N GLN A 131 -2.82 6.54 6.71
CA GLN A 131 -3.84 7.19 7.55
C GLN A 131 -3.33 7.51 8.95
N ARG A 132 -2.56 6.60 9.57
CA ARG A 132 -1.95 6.84 10.88
C ARG A 132 -0.98 8.02 10.84
N TYR A 133 -0.12 8.12 9.83
CA TYR A 133 0.80 9.26 9.71
C TYR A 133 0.10 10.58 9.40
N GLU A 134 -1.01 10.56 8.66
CA GLU A 134 -1.86 11.74 8.46
C GLU A 134 -2.45 12.23 9.79
N ALA A 135 -3.01 11.32 10.58
CA ALA A 135 -3.53 11.63 11.91
C ALA A 135 -2.43 12.09 12.89
N ASP A 136 -1.23 11.49 12.83
CA ASP A 136 -0.10 11.90 13.65
C ASP A 136 0.35 13.34 13.32
N LEU A 137 0.37 13.70 12.03
CA LEU A 137 0.71 15.07 11.61
C LEU A 137 -0.30 16.09 12.11
N GLU A 138 -1.59 15.77 11.99
CA GLU A 138 -2.66 16.61 12.53
C GLU A 138 -2.52 16.77 14.05
N GLN A 139 -2.31 15.66 14.76
CA GLN A 139 -2.13 15.68 16.21
C GLN A 139 -0.90 16.48 16.65
N LEU A 140 0.22 16.35 15.93
CA LEU A 140 1.44 17.12 16.21
C LEU A 140 1.19 18.62 16.00
N SER A 141 0.50 18.99 14.92
CA SER A 141 0.13 20.38 14.63
C SER A 141 -0.79 20.95 15.71
N ASN A 142 -1.85 20.23 16.09
CA ASN A 142 -2.80 20.65 17.13
C ASN A 142 -2.12 20.82 18.48
N ARG A 143 -1.27 19.86 18.89
CA ARG A 143 -0.47 19.97 20.12
C ARG A 143 0.45 21.19 20.10
N GLN A 144 1.01 21.54 18.94
CA GLN A 144 1.85 22.73 18.81
C GLN A 144 1.03 24.02 18.91
N PHE A 145 -0.15 24.05 18.29
CA PHE A 145 -1.09 25.17 18.38
C PHE A 145 -1.59 25.38 19.81
N ASP A 146 -2.13 24.35 20.45
CA ASP A 146 -2.66 24.41 21.83
C ASP A 146 -1.60 24.89 22.82
N ARG A 147 -0.34 24.54 22.60
CA ARG A 147 0.78 24.99 23.43
C ARG A 147 1.17 26.44 23.17
N SER A 148 1.04 26.90 21.92
CA SER A 148 1.31 28.30 21.56
C SER A 148 0.28 29.26 22.18
N THR A 149 -0.95 28.78 22.42
CA THR A 149 -2.04 29.55 23.00
C THR A 149 -2.12 29.46 24.52
N ASN A 150 -1.47 28.46 25.14
CA ASN A 150 -1.52 28.24 26.59
C ASN A 150 -0.64 29.22 27.39
N SER A 151 -1.23 29.92 28.36
CA SER A 151 -0.60 30.99 29.14
C SER A 151 0.57 30.50 30.02
N TYR A 152 0.51 29.26 30.51
CA TYR A 152 1.56 28.66 31.35
C TYR A 152 2.89 28.41 30.60
N ALA A 153 2.88 28.35 29.26
CA ALA A 153 4.08 28.22 28.44
C ALA A 153 4.93 29.51 28.38
N ARG A 154 4.40 30.66 28.87
CA ARG A 154 5.13 31.94 28.84
C ARG A 154 6.37 31.96 29.72
N HIS A 155 6.34 31.31 30.89
CA HIS A 155 7.44 31.31 31.87
C HIS A 155 8.59 30.35 31.54
N GLU A 156 8.50 29.63 30.43
CA GLU A 156 9.52 28.67 30.05
C GLU A 156 10.78 29.35 29.49
N SER A 157 11.95 28.83 29.86
CA SER A 157 13.24 29.40 29.45
C SER A 157 13.45 29.33 27.93
N SER A 158 14.24 30.24 27.37
CA SER A 158 14.56 30.28 25.93
C SER A 158 15.18 28.98 25.43
N THR A 159 16.06 28.36 26.23
CA THR A 159 16.70 27.07 25.92
C THR A 159 15.69 25.93 25.83
N GLN A 160 14.75 25.83 26.77
CA GLN A 160 13.72 24.79 26.76
C GLN A 160 12.75 24.96 25.59
N LYS A 161 12.34 26.20 25.28
CA LYS A 161 11.51 26.52 24.10
C LYS A 161 12.19 26.11 22.80
N ASN A 162 13.49 26.40 22.65
CA ASN A 162 14.26 26.06 21.44
C ASN A 162 14.43 24.54 21.29
N ASN A 163 14.80 23.83 22.36
CA ASN A 163 14.93 22.37 22.33
C ASN A 163 13.60 21.68 21.95
N ARG A 164 12.49 22.18 22.48
CA ARG A 164 11.15 21.67 22.14
C ARG A 164 10.79 21.93 20.68
N TYR A 165 11.06 23.14 20.17
CA TYR A 165 10.82 23.46 18.77
C TYR A 165 11.61 22.53 17.83
N LYS A 166 12.88 22.29 18.13
CA LYS A 166 13.72 21.31 17.39
C LYS A 166 13.13 19.91 17.44
N GLN A 167 12.63 19.46 18.59
CA GLN A 167 11.98 18.15 18.73
C GLN A 167 10.68 18.05 17.92
N TYR A 168 9.86 19.09 17.92
CA TYR A 168 8.65 19.18 17.10
C TYR A 168 9.01 19.09 15.61
N GLN A 169 9.94 19.92 15.14
CA GLN A 169 10.39 19.92 13.74
C GLN A 169 10.89 18.53 13.33
N ALA A 170 11.78 17.93 14.12
CA ALA A 170 12.31 16.60 13.82
C ALA A 170 11.23 15.51 13.78
N SER A 171 10.22 15.60 14.66
CA SER A 171 9.12 14.63 14.67
C SER A 171 8.17 14.82 13.48
N HIS A 172 7.85 16.08 13.17
CA HIS A 172 7.02 16.46 12.03
C HIS A 172 7.67 16.07 10.69
N GLU A 173 8.97 16.33 10.53
CA GLU A 173 9.74 15.93 9.34
C GLU A 173 9.77 14.41 9.15
N ARG A 174 9.98 13.65 10.24
CA ARG A 174 9.92 12.17 10.18
C ARG A 174 8.54 11.67 9.77
N ALA A 175 7.47 12.23 10.35
CA ALA A 175 6.10 11.84 9.99
C ALA A 175 5.79 12.16 8.52
N LEU A 176 6.19 13.34 8.02
CA LEU A 176 6.07 13.71 6.60
C LEU A 176 6.89 12.79 5.68
N GLN A 177 8.12 12.45 6.07
CA GLN A 177 8.95 11.52 5.30
C GLN A 177 8.28 10.15 5.20
N ASN A 178 7.83 9.59 6.33
CA ASN A 178 7.14 8.31 6.35
C ASN A 178 5.87 8.36 5.49
N LEU A 179 5.06 9.42 5.62
CA LEU A 179 3.85 9.60 4.83
C LEU A 179 4.15 9.56 3.32
N ARG A 180 5.19 10.27 2.86
CA ARG A 180 5.62 10.24 1.44
C ARG A 180 6.05 8.85 1.00
N GLN A 181 6.79 8.12 1.85
CA GLN A 181 7.22 6.75 1.55
C GLN A 181 6.03 5.80 1.41
N TYR A 182 5.07 5.82 2.34
CA TYR A 182 3.89 4.94 2.27
C TYR A 182 2.97 5.30 1.10
N ARG A 183 2.76 6.59 0.81
CA ARG A 183 1.99 7.01 -0.37
C ARG A 183 2.61 6.50 -1.68
N CYS A 184 3.93 6.59 -1.82
CA CYS A 184 4.64 5.98 -2.95
C CYS A 184 4.42 4.47 -3.03
N ALA A 185 4.49 3.77 -1.89
CA ALA A 185 4.33 2.32 -1.84
C ALA A 185 2.91 1.88 -2.23
N VAL A 186 1.90 2.62 -1.74
CA VAL A 186 0.48 2.44 -2.11
C VAL A 186 0.27 2.66 -3.61
N ASP A 187 0.71 3.81 -4.14
CA ASP A 187 0.58 4.15 -5.56
C ASP A 187 1.22 3.08 -6.46
N TRP A 188 2.42 2.61 -6.08
CA TRP A 188 3.11 1.56 -6.81
C TRP A 188 2.36 0.23 -6.76
N ALA A 189 1.92 -0.22 -5.57
CA ALA A 189 1.21 -1.50 -5.44
C ALA A 189 -0.13 -1.50 -6.19
N GLU A 190 -0.87 -0.38 -6.14
CA GLU A 190 -2.08 -0.24 -6.96
C GLU A 190 -1.78 -0.36 -8.45
N GLY A 191 -0.69 0.25 -8.92
CA GLY A 191 -0.23 0.12 -10.30
C GLY A 191 0.04 -1.33 -10.68
N GLN A 192 0.70 -2.11 -9.80
CA GLN A 192 0.98 -3.53 -10.04
C GLN A 192 -0.30 -4.37 -10.07
N LEU A 193 -1.23 -4.15 -9.14
CA LEU A 193 -2.48 -4.91 -9.06
C LEU A 193 -3.43 -4.62 -10.22
N LYS A 194 -3.39 -3.40 -10.77
CA LYS A 194 -4.19 -3.01 -11.95
C LYS A 194 -3.61 -3.52 -13.27
N GLY A 195 -2.34 -3.96 -13.28
CA GLY A 195 -1.69 -4.55 -14.45
C GLY A 195 -2.23 -5.94 -14.81
N ASP A 196 -1.84 -6.48 -15.97
CA ASP A 196 -2.32 -7.79 -16.46
C ASP A 196 -2.02 -8.92 -15.47
N ASP A 197 -0.77 -9.03 -15.02
CA ASP A 197 -0.34 -10.06 -14.05
C ASP A 197 -1.10 -9.94 -12.71
N GLY A 198 -1.35 -8.70 -12.26
CA GLY A 198 -2.13 -8.42 -11.06
C GLY A 198 -3.57 -8.90 -11.18
N ARG A 199 -4.23 -8.55 -12.28
CA ARG A 199 -5.61 -8.96 -12.59
C ARG A 199 -5.74 -10.47 -12.74
N GLU A 200 -4.80 -11.12 -13.42
CA GLU A 200 -4.78 -12.58 -13.55
C GLU A 200 -4.60 -13.25 -12.19
N GLY A 201 -3.66 -12.75 -11.37
CA GLY A 201 -3.47 -13.23 -10.01
C GLY A 201 -4.73 -13.10 -9.16
N LEU A 202 -5.42 -11.95 -9.21
CA LEU A 202 -6.68 -11.71 -8.49
C LEU A 202 -7.79 -12.64 -8.95
N ALA A 203 -7.93 -12.85 -10.26
CA ALA A 203 -8.88 -13.80 -10.82
C ALA A 203 -8.59 -15.24 -10.34
N SER A 204 -7.31 -15.65 -10.31
CA SER A 204 -6.89 -16.95 -9.80
C SER A 204 -7.22 -17.11 -8.31
N ILE A 205 -7.03 -16.06 -7.50
CA ILE A 205 -7.34 -16.08 -6.07
C ILE A 205 -8.85 -16.22 -5.87
N ASN A 206 -9.66 -15.45 -6.60
CA ASN A 206 -11.12 -15.52 -6.52
C ASN A 206 -11.66 -16.89 -6.90
N LYS A 207 -11.10 -17.50 -7.96
CA LYS A 207 -11.44 -18.87 -8.36
C LYS A 207 -11.13 -19.88 -7.25
N GLU A 208 -10.01 -19.74 -6.55
CA GLU A 208 -9.66 -20.62 -5.43
C GLU A 208 -10.59 -20.40 -4.22
N VAL A 209 -10.97 -19.15 -3.94
CA VAL A 209 -11.96 -18.84 -2.90
C VAL A 209 -13.29 -19.52 -3.20
N ASP A 210 -13.77 -19.45 -4.43
CA ASP A 210 -15.05 -20.08 -4.83
C ASP A 210 -14.96 -21.61 -4.79
N ARG A 211 -13.83 -22.19 -5.21
CA ARG A 211 -13.57 -23.62 -5.06
C ARG A 211 -13.63 -24.05 -3.58
N LEU A 212 -13.02 -23.28 -2.69
CA LEU A 212 -13.03 -23.57 -1.25
C LEU A 212 -14.42 -23.41 -0.63
N ARG A 213 -15.23 -22.45 -1.08
CA ARG A 213 -16.64 -22.34 -0.70
C ARG A 213 -17.41 -23.60 -1.09
N GLY A 214 -17.26 -24.07 -2.33
CA GLY A 214 -17.88 -25.32 -2.77
C GLY A 214 -17.47 -26.53 -1.93
N VAL A 215 -16.20 -26.62 -1.49
CA VAL A 215 -15.75 -27.66 -0.56
C VAL A 215 -16.40 -27.53 0.82
N HIS A 216 -16.56 -26.31 1.33
CA HIS A 216 -17.26 -26.07 2.59
C HIS A 216 -18.71 -26.55 2.52
N ASP A 217 -19.43 -26.19 1.45
CA ASP A 217 -20.83 -26.56 1.25
C ASP A 217 -20.99 -28.08 1.10
N GLN A 218 -20.04 -28.75 0.43
CA GLN A 218 -20.01 -30.21 0.35
C GLN A 218 -19.80 -30.87 1.72
N LEU A 219 -18.90 -30.33 2.56
CA LEU A 219 -18.69 -30.84 3.92
C LEU A 219 -19.93 -30.66 4.79
N GLU A 220 -20.65 -29.54 4.64
CA GLU A 220 -21.90 -29.27 5.34
C GLU A 220 -23.02 -30.23 4.90
N ALA A 221 -23.16 -30.49 3.60
CA ALA A 221 -24.12 -31.46 3.08
C ALA A 221 -23.79 -32.89 3.54
N GLN A 222 -22.50 -33.27 3.58
CA GLN A 222 -22.06 -34.58 4.08
C GLN A 222 -22.28 -34.73 5.59
N LEU A 223 -22.06 -33.66 6.36
CA LEU A 223 -22.38 -33.62 7.79
C LEU A 223 -23.86 -33.89 8.00
N TYR A 224 -24.74 -33.16 7.30
CA TYR A 224 -26.18 -33.35 7.42
C TYR A 224 -26.61 -34.77 7.04
N LYS A 225 -26.09 -35.31 5.92
CA LYS A 225 -26.40 -36.67 5.46
C LYS A 225 -25.94 -37.76 6.44
N SER A 226 -24.78 -37.58 7.07
CA SER A 226 -24.17 -38.62 7.92
C SER A 226 -24.61 -38.55 9.37
N CYS A 227 -24.75 -37.34 9.92
CA CYS A 227 -25.02 -37.10 11.33
C CYS A 227 -26.45 -36.57 11.59
N GLY A 228 -27.15 -36.11 10.57
CA GLY A 228 -28.44 -35.43 10.71
C GLY A 228 -28.30 -33.97 11.17
N PRO A 229 -29.43 -33.27 11.38
CA PRO A 229 -29.42 -31.90 11.90
C PRO A 229 -28.84 -31.82 13.32
N GLU A 230 -28.24 -30.68 13.66
CA GLU A 230 -27.78 -30.40 15.01
C GLU A 230 -28.98 -30.43 15.98
N PRO A 231 -28.95 -31.27 17.03
CA PRO A 231 -30.04 -31.36 17.98
C PRO A 231 -30.15 -30.06 18.79
N LEU A 232 -31.37 -29.68 19.17
CA LEU A 232 -31.60 -28.56 20.07
C LEU A 232 -30.90 -28.83 21.41
N PHE A 233 -30.09 -27.88 21.87
CA PHE A 233 -29.38 -28.00 23.14
C PHE A 233 -30.35 -27.88 24.31
N ASP A 234 -30.75 -29.01 24.89
CA ASP A 234 -31.47 -29.08 26.15
C ASP A 234 -30.61 -29.83 27.19
N PRO A 235 -29.94 -29.10 28.11
CA PRO A 235 -29.10 -29.70 29.15
C PRO A 235 -29.90 -30.26 30.33
N THR A 236 -31.22 -30.01 30.40
CA THR A 236 -32.06 -30.39 31.54
C THR A 236 -32.48 -31.86 31.50
N THR A 237 -32.40 -32.49 30.32
CA THR A 237 -32.76 -33.89 30.12
C THR A 237 -31.53 -34.75 29.84
N ALA A 238 -31.41 -35.89 30.55
CA ALA A 238 -30.31 -36.84 30.32
C ALA A 238 -30.30 -37.36 28.87
N GLN A 239 -31.48 -37.49 28.26
CA GLN A 239 -31.63 -37.88 26.86
C GLN A 239 -31.16 -36.79 25.89
N GLY A 240 -31.44 -35.50 26.18
CA GLY A 240 -30.94 -34.37 25.39
C GLY A 240 -29.42 -34.33 25.39
N LYS A 241 -28.80 -34.47 26.57
CA LYS A 241 -27.34 -34.55 26.72
C LYS A 241 -26.71 -35.67 25.90
N GLU A 242 -27.29 -36.87 25.92
CA GLU A 242 -26.75 -38.02 25.17
C GLU A 242 -26.93 -37.87 23.66
N LYS A 243 -28.07 -37.33 23.18
CA LYS A 243 -28.29 -37.03 21.76
C LYS A 243 -27.26 -36.03 21.24
N THR A 244 -27.03 -34.94 21.97
CA THR A 244 -26.02 -33.93 21.64
C THR A 244 -24.63 -34.54 21.60
N ARG A 245 -24.25 -35.32 22.63
CA ARG A 245 -22.93 -35.98 22.68
C ARG A 245 -22.69 -36.90 21.48
N ARG A 246 -23.69 -37.70 21.08
CA ARG A 246 -23.58 -38.59 19.91
C ARG A 246 -23.44 -37.80 18.60
N TRP A 247 -24.24 -36.74 18.45
CA TRP A 247 -24.15 -35.89 17.27
C TRP A 247 -22.79 -35.18 17.20
N GLU A 248 -22.30 -34.62 18.31
CA GLU A 248 -20.98 -33.98 18.39
C GLU A 248 -19.85 -34.95 18.04
N ALA A 249 -19.92 -36.18 18.54
CA ALA A 249 -18.95 -37.22 18.21
C ALA A 249 -18.92 -37.54 16.71
N CYS A 250 -20.10 -37.61 16.07
CA CYS A 250 -20.21 -37.78 14.61
C CYS A 250 -19.70 -36.55 13.84
N ALA A 251 -20.10 -35.35 14.26
CA ALA A 251 -19.85 -34.09 13.57
C ALA A 251 -18.40 -33.58 13.71
N LYS A 252 -17.63 -34.09 14.67
CA LYS A 252 -16.31 -33.57 15.06
C LYS A 252 -15.35 -33.34 13.89
N ASN A 253 -15.20 -34.35 13.02
CA ASN A 253 -14.26 -34.27 11.90
C ASN A 253 -14.74 -33.25 10.85
N TYR A 254 -16.03 -33.26 10.52
CA TYR A 254 -16.63 -32.27 9.61
C TYR A 254 -16.47 -30.85 10.14
N LYS A 255 -16.77 -30.59 11.42
CA LYS A 255 -16.57 -29.26 12.04
C LYS A 255 -15.10 -28.82 11.96
N THR A 256 -14.17 -29.74 12.19
CA THR A 256 -12.73 -29.45 12.10
C THR A 256 -12.30 -29.11 10.67
N ASP A 257 -12.75 -29.88 9.69
CA ASP A 257 -12.36 -29.65 8.29
C ASP A 257 -13.03 -28.41 7.70
N MET A 258 -14.31 -28.15 8.03
CA MET A 258 -14.98 -26.89 7.69
C MET A 258 -14.23 -25.69 8.27
N GLN A 259 -13.74 -25.78 9.51
CA GLN A 259 -12.94 -24.71 10.11
C GLN A 259 -11.60 -24.50 9.38
N LYS A 260 -10.93 -25.58 8.96
CA LYS A 260 -9.71 -25.48 8.13
C LYS A 260 -10.00 -24.78 6.80
N VAL A 261 -11.09 -25.16 6.13
CA VAL A 261 -11.51 -24.54 4.86
C VAL A 261 -11.86 -23.08 5.06
N ARG A 262 -12.62 -22.74 6.11
CA ARG A 262 -12.94 -21.35 6.46
C ARG A 262 -11.70 -20.49 6.71
N ASN A 263 -10.71 -21.04 7.40
CA ASN A 263 -9.42 -20.37 7.60
C ASN A 263 -8.69 -20.13 6.27
N LYS A 264 -8.70 -21.10 5.34
CA LYS A 264 -8.14 -20.92 3.99
C LYS A 264 -8.89 -19.85 3.20
N ILE A 265 -10.23 -19.86 3.24
CA ILE A 265 -11.06 -18.83 2.61
C ILE A 265 -10.70 -17.46 3.15
N ARG A 266 -10.66 -17.28 4.48
CA ARG A 266 -10.30 -15.99 5.10
C ARG A 266 -8.92 -15.53 4.66
N ASN A 267 -7.94 -16.43 4.66
CA ASN A 267 -6.57 -16.11 4.26
C ASN A 267 -6.48 -15.74 2.78
N ALA A 268 -7.34 -16.25 1.91
CA ALA A 268 -7.38 -15.90 0.49
C ALA A 268 -8.24 -14.64 0.22
N SER A 269 -9.36 -14.46 0.93
CA SER A 269 -10.35 -13.39 0.67
C SER A 269 -9.98 -12.03 1.23
N VAL A 270 -9.26 -11.97 2.36
CA VAL A 270 -8.65 -10.71 2.84
C VAL A 270 -7.73 -10.11 1.76
N ASN A 271 -7.19 -10.96 0.88
CA ASN A 271 -6.25 -10.57 -0.15
C ASN A 271 -6.91 -10.30 -1.53
N ALA A 272 -8.23 -10.42 -1.65
CA ALA A 272 -8.96 -10.31 -2.92
C ALA A 272 -9.97 -9.14 -2.98
N ARG A 273 -9.97 -8.24 -1.98
CA ARG A 273 -10.90 -7.08 -1.93
C ARG A 273 -10.56 -5.94 -2.91
N TYR A 274 -9.69 -6.19 -3.90
CA TYR A 274 -9.22 -5.19 -4.86
C TYR A 274 -9.21 -5.76 -6.26
#